data_AF-A0A6L9MDY4-F1
#
_entry.id   AF-A0A6L9MDY4-F1
#
_cell.length_a   1.000
_cell.length_b   1.000
_cell.length_c   1.000
_cell.angle_alpha   90.00
_cell.angle_beta   90.00
_cell.angle_gamma   90.00
#
_symmetry.space_group_name_H-M   'P 1'
#
loop_
_entity.id
_entity.type
_entity.pdbx_description
1 polymer ?
#
loop_
_entity_poly.entity_id
_entity_poly.type
_entity_poly.pdbx_seq_one_letter_code
_entity_poly.pdbx_strand_id
1 'polypeptide(L)'
;MRLLETCRFAATAIGILAAMGSAEARSVSAAEPMTVRLATAPAGADGSVRGALILDLAPGWKTYWVDPGASGIPPTIDFTATEGLAHADLHFPAPQRFGEGLARANGYRHSLAVAFVLAPETGAALGPVAASVLLGVCREICVPVQATLTTAEADSAAVQAAFSALPVRGEASALASATLSGDMLAVAITRPETDEADVSDHAADLFVAGPAGWYFDEPGAPARHGDELVFQVPVLERPRGETGPPERVDVVFTDNAGALEAKGLAVALSQ
;
A
#
# COMPACT_ATOMS: atom_id res chain seq x y z
N MET A 1 -71.27 -6.34 60.95
CA MET A 1 -71.14 -5.54 59.71
C MET A 1 -69.70 -5.06 59.61
N ARG A 2 -69.08 -5.33 58.46
CA ARG A 2 -67.71 -4.96 57.99
C ARG A 2 -66.55 -5.91 58.34
N LEU A 3 -66.18 -6.65 57.29
CA LEU A 3 -64.92 -7.36 57.02
C LEU A 3 -63.75 -6.38 56.89
N LEU A 4 -62.52 -6.88 57.05
CA LEU A 4 -61.27 -6.46 56.36
C LEU A 4 -60.17 -7.48 56.76
N GLU A 5 -59.94 -8.53 55.97
CA GLU A 5 -59.03 -8.64 54.82
C GLU A 5 -57.52 -8.59 55.18
N THR A 6 -56.94 -9.79 55.12
CA THR A 6 -55.52 -10.13 55.27
C THR A 6 -54.71 -9.68 54.05
N CYS A 7 -53.65 -8.91 54.26
CA CYS A 7 -52.69 -8.54 53.21
C CYS A 7 -51.54 -9.55 53.17
N ARG A 8 -51.45 -10.33 52.09
CA ARG A 8 -50.31 -11.23 51.79
C ARG A 8 -49.27 -10.47 50.95
N PHE A 9 -48.07 -10.26 51.49
CA PHE A 9 -46.92 -9.78 50.72
C PHE A 9 -46.25 -10.95 49.99
N ALA A 10 -46.23 -10.91 48.67
CA ALA A 10 -45.44 -11.81 47.83
C ALA A 10 -44.07 -11.15 47.54
N ALA A 11 -42.98 -11.81 47.94
CA ALA A 11 -41.62 -11.37 47.66
C ALA A 11 -41.15 -12.00 46.33
N THR A 12 -40.98 -11.18 45.30
CA THR A 12 -40.47 -11.60 43.99
C THR A 12 -38.96 -11.40 43.96
N ALA A 13 -38.18 -12.50 43.85
CA ALA A 13 -36.73 -12.45 43.69
C ALA A 13 -36.36 -12.14 42.24
N ILE A 14 -35.63 -11.05 42.02
CA ILE A 14 -35.08 -10.63 40.72
C ILE A 14 -33.70 -11.28 40.56
N GLY A 15 -33.60 -12.27 39.67
CA GLY A 15 -32.33 -12.87 39.27
C GLY A 15 -31.59 -11.97 38.28
N ILE A 16 -30.41 -11.50 38.66
CA ILE A 16 -29.50 -10.75 37.78
C ILE A 16 -28.77 -11.78 36.89
N LEU A 17 -29.15 -11.83 35.61
CA LEU A 17 -28.47 -12.62 34.60
C LEU A 17 -27.26 -11.81 34.08
N ALA A 18 -26.05 -12.22 34.42
CA ALA A 18 -24.82 -11.62 33.89
C ALA A 18 -24.68 -12.00 32.40
N ALA A 19 -24.89 -11.03 31.52
CA ALA A 19 -24.56 -11.17 30.11
C ALA A 19 -23.03 -11.12 29.95
N MET A 20 -22.42 -12.27 29.66
CA MET A 20 -21.04 -12.32 29.16
C MET A 20 -21.04 -11.75 27.75
N GLY A 21 -20.54 -10.52 27.58
CA GLY A 21 -20.33 -9.93 26.26
C GLY A 21 -19.20 -10.65 25.53
N SER A 22 -19.53 -11.32 24.44
CA SER A 22 -18.53 -11.78 23.47
C SER A 22 -17.86 -10.56 22.85
N ALA A 23 -16.55 -10.40 23.02
CA ALA A 23 -15.78 -9.44 22.27
C ALA A 23 -15.75 -9.90 20.80
N GLU A 24 -16.58 -9.32 19.94
CA GLU A 24 -16.51 -9.56 18.50
C GLU A 24 -15.18 -9.02 17.97
N ALA A 25 -14.34 -9.94 17.51
CA ALA A 25 -13.08 -9.61 16.86
C ALA A 25 -13.37 -8.93 15.52
N ARG A 26 -13.04 -7.64 15.38
CA ARG A 26 -13.43 -6.82 14.22
C ARG A 26 -12.46 -7.03 13.05
N SER A 27 -12.96 -7.57 11.94
CA SER A 27 -12.26 -7.64 10.65
C SER A 27 -12.22 -6.32 9.89
N VAL A 28 -13.04 -5.35 10.32
CA VAL A 28 -13.20 -4.03 9.70
C VAL A 28 -12.94 -2.94 10.74
N SER A 29 -12.00 -2.05 10.44
CA SER A 29 -11.92 -0.75 11.10
C SER A 29 -12.67 0.26 10.24
N ALA A 30 -13.81 0.73 10.72
CA ALA A 30 -14.61 1.76 10.07
C ALA A 30 -14.33 3.10 10.77
N ALA A 31 -13.58 3.97 10.10
CA ALA A 31 -13.42 5.35 10.51
C ALA A 31 -13.69 6.20 9.27
N GLU A 32 -14.83 6.92 9.21
CA GLU A 32 -15.02 7.89 8.12
C GLU A 32 -13.76 8.75 8.01
N PRO A 33 -13.15 8.83 6.81
CA PRO A 33 -13.73 8.59 5.49
C PRO A 33 -13.34 7.26 4.80
N MET A 34 -12.82 6.29 5.53
CA MET A 34 -12.28 5.04 4.98
C MET A 34 -12.69 3.82 5.80
N THR A 35 -13.00 2.72 5.14
CA THR A 35 -13.03 1.40 5.79
C THR A 35 -11.82 0.59 5.36
N VAL A 36 -11.25 -0.16 6.30
CA VAL A 36 -10.13 -1.07 6.01
C VAL A 36 -10.42 -2.45 6.56
N ARG A 37 -10.11 -3.48 5.76
CA ARG A 37 -10.25 -4.90 6.15
C ARG A 37 -9.10 -5.77 5.66
N LEU A 38 -8.88 -6.89 6.33
CA LEU A 38 -7.91 -7.92 5.95
C LEU A 38 -8.61 -9.11 5.30
N ALA A 39 -8.09 -9.54 4.16
CA ALA A 39 -8.47 -10.78 3.48
C ALA A 39 -7.24 -11.69 3.34
N THR A 40 -7.42 -12.99 3.50
CA THR A 40 -6.37 -14.01 3.33
C THR A 40 -6.84 -15.17 2.47
N ALA A 41 -5.90 -15.78 1.76
CA ALA A 41 -6.06 -17.07 1.12
C ALA A 41 -5.53 -18.18 2.06
N PRO A 42 -5.89 -19.45 1.84
CA PRO A 42 -5.28 -20.57 2.55
C PRO A 42 -3.75 -20.53 2.45
N ALA A 43 -3.07 -20.96 3.53
CA ALA A 43 -1.62 -21.04 3.54
C ALA A 43 -1.08 -21.95 2.44
N GLY A 44 0.04 -21.57 1.84
CA GLY A 44 0.79 -22.37 0.89
C GLY A 44 1.44 -23.58 1.54
N ALA A 45 2.01 -24.46 0.72
CA ALA A 45 2.71 -25.66 1.20
C ALA A 45 3.97 -25.32 2.02
N ASP A 46 4.55 -24.14 1.81
CA ASP A 46 5.67 -23.57 2.55
C ASP A 46 5.24 -22.81 3.82
N GLY A 47 3.93 -22.79 4.12
CA GLY A 47 3.35 -22.06 5.25
C GLY A 47 3.17 -20.56 4.99
N SER A 48 3.55 -20.04 3.81
CA SER A 48 3.32 -18.64 3.47
C SER A 48 1.83 -18.32 3.35
N VAL A 49 1.43 -17.13 3.77
CA VAL A 49 0.04 -16.66 3.64
C VAL A 49 0.00 -15.46 2.70
N ARG A 50 -0.74 -15.62 1.60
CA ARG A 50 -1.09 -14.50 0.71
C ARG A 50 -2.33 -13.81 1.23
N GLY A 51 -2.33 -12.48 1.20
CA GLY A 51 -3.49 -11.70 1.60
C GLY A 51 -3.60 -10.35 0.88
N ALA A 52 -4.63 -9.61 1.26
CA ALA A 52 -4.89 -8.27 0.79
C ALA A 52 -5.41 -7.39 1.93
N LEU A 53 -4.82 -6.20 2.06
CA LEU A 53 -5.37 -5.11 2.85
C LEU A 53 -6.25 -4.28 1.92
N ILE A 54 -7.56 -4.31 2.15
CA ILE A 54 -8.55 -3.68 1.26
C ILE A 54 -9.00 -2.39 1.91
N LEU A 55 -8.77 -1.28 1.22
CA LEU A 55 -9.07 0.07 1.65
C LEU A 55 -10.19 0.59 0.78
N ASP A 56 -11.34 0.87 1.38
CA ASP A 56 -12.46 1.50 0.70
C ASP A 56 -12.55 2.97 1.09
N LEU A 57 -12.38 3.85 0.10
CA LEU A 57 -12.41 5.29 0.29
C LEU A 57 -13.79 5.84 -0.05
N ALA A 58 -14.32 6.70 0.81
CA ALA A 58 -15.52 7.46 0.49
C ALA A 58 -15.30 8.34 -0.76
N PRO A 59 -16.35 8.61 -1.57
CA PRO A 59 -16.21 9.41 -2.78
C PRO A 59 -15.48 10.75 -2.56
N GLY A 60 -14.52 11.05 -3.43
CA GLY A 60 -13.71 12.28 -3.39
C GLY A 60 -12.47 12.22 -2.49
N TRP A 61 -12.37 11.20 -1.62
CA TRP A 61 -11.19 10.94 -0.80
C TRP A 61 -10.13 10.18 -1.56
N LYS A 62 -8.88 10.41 -1.17
CA LYS A 62 -7.67 9.86 -1.78
C LYS A 62 -6.75 9.33 -0.69
N THR A 63 -5.87 8.42 -1.04
CA THR A 63 -4.76 7.97 -0.20
C THR A 63 -3.47 7.96 -1.01
N TYR A 64 -2.34 7.73 -0.35
CA TYR A 64 -1.02 7.90 -0.92
C TYR A 64 -0.34 6.58 -1.28
N TRP A 65 0.57 6.67 -2.24
CA TRP A 65 1.53 5.63 -2.53
C TRP A 65 2.71 5.69 -1.54
N VAL A 66 3.62 4.73 -1.64
CA VAL A 66 4.79 4.59 -0.77
C VAL A 66 5.65 5.85 -0.79
N ASP A 67 5.95 6.40 -1.97
CA ASP A 67 6.42 7.78 -2.10
C ASP A 67 5.21 8.68 -2.36
N PRO A 68 4.75 9.46 -1.36
CA PRO A 68 3.51 10.21 -1.46
C PRO A 68 3.69 11.55 -2.18
N GLY A 69 4.91 11.92 -2.59
CA GLY A 69 5.29 13.27 -2.98
C GLY A 69 5.45 14.21 -1.78
N ALA A 70 5.67 15.50 -2.04
CA ALA A 70 6.13 16.47 -1.04
C ALA A 70 5.17 16.74 0.14
N SER A 71 3.86 16.50 -0.04
CA SER A 71 2.83 16.91 0.94
C SER A 71 1.98 15.76 1.50
N GLY A 72 2.21 14.53 1.05
CA GLY A 72 1.40 13.38 1.48
C GLY A 72 2.00 12.62 2.67
N ILE A 73 1.19 11.74 3.26
CA ILE A 73 1.61 10.90 4.40
C ILE A 73 1.71 9.46 3.88
N PRO A 74 2.92 8.86 3.85
CA PRO A 74 3.11 7.54 3.28
C PRO A 74 2.39 6.48 4.13
N PRO A 75 1.89 5.40 3.51
CA PRO A 75 1.31 4.30 4.25
C PRO A 75 2.39 3.49 4.98
N THR A 76 2.13 3.16 6.24
CA THR A 76 2.87 2.19 7.05
C THR A 76 1.91 1.04 7.38
N ILE A 77 2.28 -0.18 6.99
CA ILE A 77 1.52 -1.40 7.27
C ILE A 77 2.46 -2.36 7.98
N ASP A 78 2.16 -2.64 9.24
CA ASP A 78 2.99 -3.42 10.13
C ASP A 78 2.28 -4.72 10.52
N PHE A 79 2.88 -5.85 10.17
CA PHE A 79 2.39 -7.20 10.49
C PHE A 79 3.11 -7.86 11.67
N THR A 80 4.03 -7.18 12.37
CA THR A 80 4.87 -7.75 13.43
C THR A 80 4.09 -8.34 14.61
N ALA A 81 2.81 -7.97 14.76
CA ALA A 81 1.90 -8.58 15.73
C ALA A 81 1.41 -9.99 15.34
N THR A 82 1.71 -10.45 14.11
CA THR A 82 1.42 -11.82 13.66
C THR A 82 2.47 -12.78 14.19
N GLU A 83 2.04 -13.71 15.05
CA GLU A 83 2.94 -14.70 15.66
C GLU A 83 3.58 -15.61 14.60
N GLY A 84 4.88 -15.89 14.76
CA GLY A 84 5.65 -16.76 13.87
C GLY A 84 6.02 -16.13 12.52
N LEU A 85 5.85 -14.82 12.35
CA LEU A 85 6.19 -14.08 11.13
C LEU A 85 7.69 -13.81 11.03
N ALA A 86 8.32 -14.22 9.93
CA ALA A 86 9.68 -13.82 9.60
C ALA A 86 9.74 -12.54 8.76
N HIS A 87 8.89 -12.44 7.74
CA HIS A 87 8.89 -11.30 6.81
C HIS A 87 7.51 -11.05 6.23
N ALA A 88 7.21 -9.78 5.95
CA ALA A 88 6.02 -9.35 5.25
C ALA A 88 6.39 -8.57 3.98
N ASP A 89 6.03 -9.11 2.82
CA ASP A 89 6.22 -8.46 1.53
C ASP A 89 4.95 -7.71 1.13
N LEU A 90 5.06 -6.39 0.93
CA LEU A 90 3.96 -5.54 0.49
C LEU A 90 4.05 -5.25 -1.02
N HIS A 91 2.90 -5.31 -1.67
CA HIS A 91 2.75 -5.11 -3.09
C HIS A 91 1.62 -4.11 -3.37
N PHE A 92 2.02 -2.97 -3.91
CA PHE A 92 1.11 -1.88 -4.23
C PHE A 92 0.70 -1.95 -5.70
N PRO A 93 -0.57 -1.68 -6.05
CA PRO A 93 -0.96 -1.39 -7.42
C PRO A 93 -0.23 -0.15 -7.95
N ALA A 94 -0.18 0.01 -9.27
CA ALA A 94 0.41 1.20 -9.89
C ALA A 94 -0.28 2.48 -9.36
N PRO A 95 0.49 3.48 -8.89
CA PRO A 95 -0.08 4.73 -8.41
C PRO A 95 -0.50 5.63 -9.57
N GLN A 96 -1.19 6.71 -9.23
CA GLN A 96 -1.55 7.81 -10.12
C GLN A 96 -1.03 9.12 -9.56
N ARG A 97 -0.67 10.06 -10.44
CA ARG A 97 -0.41 11.44 -10.03
C ARG A 97 -1.69 12.23 -9.86
N PHE A 98 -1.68 13.12 -8.89
CA PHE A 98 -2.74 14.10 -8.72
C PHE A 98 -2.25 15.38 -8.05
N GLY A 99 -3.03 16.44 -8.24
CA GLY A 99 -2.69 17.78 -7.75
C GLY A 99 -1.78 18.52 -8.74
N GLU A 100 -1.44 19.75 -8.39
CA GLU A 100 -0.55 20.63 -9.18
C GLU A 100 0.36 21.42 -8.23
N GLY A 101 1.55 21.80 -8.72
CA GLY A 101 2.54 22.54 -7.93
C GLY A 101 2.88 21.85 -6.61
N LEU A 102 2.63 22.53 -5.49
CA LEU A 102 2.93 22.04 -4.14
C LEU A 102 1.92 21.00 -3.62
N ALA A 103 0.76 20.86 -4.26
CA ALA A 103 -0.26 19.86 -3.91
C ALA A 103 -0.09 18.55 -4.69
N ARG A 104 1.00 18.42 -5.46
CA ARG A 104 1.31 17.20 -6.21
C ARG A 104 1.59 16.04 -5.26
N ALA A 105 1.05 14.88 -5.63
CA ALA A 105 1.18 13.65 -4.88
C ALA A 105 1.03 12.43 -5.79
N ASN A 106 1.59 11.31 -5.34
CA ASN A 106 1.40 10.01 -5.94
C ASN A 106 0.50 9.16 -5.03
N GLY A 107 -0.50 8.48 -5.60
CA GLY A 107 -1.40 7.65 -4.82
C GLY A 107 -2.63 7.19 -5.57
N TYR A 108 -3.76 7.16 -4.87
CA TYR A 108 -4.99 6.52 -5.34
C TYR A 108 -6.20 7.39 -5.03
N ARG A 109 -7.05 7.61 -6.04
CA ARG A 109 -8.28 8.42 -5.92
C ARG A 109 -9.52 7.62 -5.51
N HIS A 110 -9.37 6.30 -5.38
CA HIS A 110 -10.45 5.34 -5.13
C HIS A 110 -9.96 4.24 -4.19
N SER A 111 -10.86 3.33 -3.84
CA SER A 111 -10.53 2.10 -3.13
C SER A 111 -9.35 1.38 -3.76
N LEU A 112 -8.48 0.80 -2.93
CA LEU A 112 -7.36 -0.02 -3.39
C LEU A 112 -7.22 -1.27 -2.53
N ALA A 113 -6.51 -2.26 -3.08
CA ALA A 113 -6.08 -3.43 -2.34
C ALA A 113 -4.55 -3.51 -2.37
N VAL A 114 -3.91 -3.43 -1.20
CA VAL A 114 -2.47 -3.71 -1.06
C VAL A 114 -2.34 -5.21 -0.87
N ALA A 115 -1.78 -5.90 -1.87
CA ALA A 115 -1.49 -7.31 -1.76
C ALA A 115 -0.28 -7.53 -0.84
N PHE A 116 -0.27 -8.63 -0.09
CA PHE A 116 0.85 -8.98 0.76
C PHE A 116 1.13 -10.48 0.78
N VAL A 117 2.38 -10.83 1.07
CA VAL A 117 2.83 -12.19 1.37
C VAL A 117 3.47 -12.20 2.74
N LEU A 118 2.98 -13.05 3.64
CA LEU A 118 3.56 -13.28 4.96
C LEU A 118 4.33 -14.60 4.94
N ALA A 119 5.62 -14.55 5.22
CA ALA A 119 6.47 -15.73 5.31
C ALA A 119 6.68 -16.11 6.78
N PRO A 120 6.44 -17.38 7.17
CA PRO A 120 6.70 -17.82 8.54
C PRO A 120 8.20 -17.94 8.83
N GLU A 121 8.54 -17.89 10.11
CA GLU A 121 9.84 -18.34 10.60
C GLU A 121 10.07 -19.82 10.25
N THR A 122 11.34 -20.21 10.14
CA THR A 122 11.70 -21.59 9.79
C THR A 122 11.16 -22.56 10.84
N GLY A 123 10.24 -23.43 10.42
CA GLY A 123 9.62 -24.44 11.30
C GLY A 123 8.45 -23.91 12.13
N ALA A 124 8.02 -22.66 11.94
CA ALA A 124 6.84 -22.08 12.56
C ALA A 124 5.63 -22.13 11.61
N ALA A 125 4.44 -22.04 12.19
CA ALA A 125 3.22 -21.69 11.46
C ALA A 125 2.83 -20.26 11.84
N LEU A 126 2.24 -19.53 10.90
CA LEU A 126 1.69 -18.21 11.20
C LEU A 126 0.48 -18.34 12.13
N GLY A 127 0.46 -17.53 13.19
CA GLY A 127 -0.73 -17.29 13.98
C GLY A 127 -1.79 -16.49 13.21
N PRO A 128 -2.88 -16.07 13.89
CA PRO A 128 -3.86 -15.17 13.29
C PRO A 128 -3.18 -13.90 12.75
N VAL A 129 -3.48 -13.56 11.49
CA VAL A 129 -2.92 -12.37 10.84
C VAL A 129 -3.42 -11.11 11.54
N ALA A 130 -2.48 -10.30 12.00
CA ALA A 130 -2.74 -9.00 12.61
C ALA A 130 -1.91 -7.91 11.91
N ALA A 131 -2.53 -6.76 11.68
CA ALA A 131 -1.90 -5.61 11.03
C ALA A 131 -2.20 -4.30 11.79
N SER A 132 -1.19 -3.46 11.94
CA SER A 132 -1.34 -2.05 12.30
C SER A 132 -1.12 -1.21 11.05
N VAL A 133 -2.05 -0.30 10.75
CA VAL A 133 -2.05 0.53 9.57
C VAL A 133 -2.04 1.99 9.99
N LEU A 134 -1.12 2.77 9.44
CA LEU A 134 -1.09 4.23 9.51
C LEU A 134 -0.96 4.75 8.08
N LEU A 135 -1.84 5.63 7.64
CA LEU A 135 -1.74 6.24 6.31
C LEU A 135 -2.42 7.61 6.26
N GLY A 136 -2.09 8.43 5.27
CA GLY A 136 -2.83 9.66 5.00
C GLY A 136 -4.07 9.41 4.15
N VAL A 137 -5.20 10.02 4.54
CA VAL A 137 -6.34 10.21 3.64
C VAL A 137 -6.54 11.69 3.38
N CYS A 138 -6.79 12.06 2.13
CA CYS A 138 -6.92 13.46 1.75
C CYS A 138 -8.15 13.71 0.87
N ARG A 139 -8.90 14.77 1.20
CA ARG A 139 -9.95 15.33 0.33
C ARG A 139 -9.60 16.75 -0.07
N GLU A 140 -9.75 17.66 0.89
CA GLU A 140 -9.28 19.05 0.83
C GLU A 140 -8.07 19.26 1.74
N ILE A 141 -8.10 18.62 2.91
CA ILE A 141 -6.99 18.52 3.85
C ILE A 141 -6.62 17.05 4.02
N CYS A 142 -5.36 16.82 4.34
CA CYS A 142 -4.82 15.48 4.50
C CYS A 142 -4.67 15.18 5.98
N VAL A 143 -5.24 14.06 6.42
CA VAL A 143 -5.27 13.65 7.83
C VAL A 143 -4.74 12.22 7.97
N PRO A 144 -3.96 11.94 9.03
CA PRO A 144 -3.54 10.58 9.32
C PRO A 144 -4.71 9.76 9.84
N VAL A 145 -4.85 8.53 9.33
CA VAL A 145 -5.80 7.53 9.81
C VAL A 145 -5.02 6.32 10.32
N GLN A 146 -5.46 5.78 11.45
CA GLN A 146 -4.88 4.61 12.08
C GLN A 146 -5.93 3.51 12.22
N ALA A 147 -5.52 2.27 12.00
CA ALA A 147 -6.36 1.11 12.21
C ALA A 147 -5.53 -0.07 12.72
N THR A 148 -6.10 -0.84 13.62
CA THR A 148 -5.56 -2.14 14.04
C THR A 148 -6.55 -3.22 13.65
N LEU A 149 -6.07 -4.21 12.92
CA LEU A 149 -6.85 -5.32 12.38
C LEU A 149 -6.28 -6.60 13.00
N THR A 150 -7.09 -7.36 13.70
CA THR A 150 -6.64 -8.58 14.42
C THR A 150 -7.24 -9.86 13.86
N THR A 151 -8.10 -9.75 12.84
CA THR A 151 -8.73 -10.87 12.16
C THR A 151 -8.73 -10.63 10.67
N ALA A 152 -8.41 -11.68 9.91
CA ALA A 152 -8.55 -11.71 8.48
C ALA A 152 -9.75 -12.56 8.07
N GLU A 153 -10.47 -12.12 7.05
CA GLU A 153 -11.51 -12.88 6.39
C GLU A 153 -10.89 -13.88 5.42
N ALA A 154 -11.47 -15.08 5.31
CA ALA A 154 -11.08 -16.04 4.28
C ALA A 154 -11.76 -15.65 2.96
N ASP A 155 -11.03 -14.98 2.07
CA ASP A 155 -11.55 -14.42 0.82
C ASP A 155 -10.49 -14.52 -0.28
N SER A 156 -10.27 -15.74 -0.78
CA SER A 156 -9.30 -16.02 -1.85
C SER A 156 -9.58 -15.25 -3.14
N ALA A 157 -10.84 -14.87 -3.40
CA ALA A 157 -11.22 -14.13 -4.59
C ALA A 157 -10.71 -12.68 -4.52
N ALA A 158 -10.91 -12.00 -3.39
CA ALA A 158 -10.34 -10.66 -3.19
C ALA A 158 -8.81 -10.67 -3.18
N VAL A 159 -8.20 -11.69 -2.58
CA VAL A 159 -6.74 -11.87 -2.64
C VAL A 159 -6.28 -12.03 -4.09
N GLN A 160 -6.91 -12.90 -4.88
CA GLN A 160 -6.55 -13.07 -6.28
C GLN A 160 -6.72 -11.77 -7.08
N ALA A 161 -7.80 -11.03 -6.87
CA ALA A 161 -8.03 -9.74 -7.52
C ALA A 161 -6.93 -8.71 -7.19
N ALA A 162 -6.51 -8.63 -5.92
CA ALA A 162 -5.44 -7.73 -5.48
C ALA A 162 -4.11 -8.04 -6.19
N PHE A 163 -3.74 -9.33 -6.28
CA PHE A 163 -2.52 -9.74 -6.98
C PHE A 163 -2.60 -9.56 -8.51
N SER A 164 -3.77 -9.75 -9.11
CA SER A 164 -3.96 -9.54 -10.56
C SER A 164 -3.89 -8.07 -10.97
N ALA A 165 -4.09 -7.14 -10.03
CA ALA A 165 -4.02 -5.70 -10.28
C ALA A 165 -2.59 -5.11 -10.14
N LEU A 166 -1.61 -5.94 -9.78
CA LEU A 166 -0.23 -5.49 -9.59
C LEU A 166 0.45 -5.20 -10.94
N PRO A 167 1.41 -4.26 -10.97
CA PRO A 167 2.30 -4.11 -12.11
C PRO A 167 3.00 -5.43 -12.44
N VAL A 168 3.26 -5.64 -13.74
CA VAL A 168 4.04 -6.80 -14.18
C VAL A 168 5.45 -6.67 -13.63
N ARG A 169 5.93 -7.73 -12.97
CA ARG A 169 7.28 -7.83 -12.43
C ARG A 169 8.17 -8.66 -13.33
N GLY A 170 9.43 -8.30 -13.35
CA GLY A 170 10.52 -9.02 -13.99
C GLY A 170 11.83 -8.70 -13.28
N GLU A 171 12.93 -9.25 -13.79
CA GLU A 171 14.26 -8.88 -13.31
C GLU A 171 14.48 -7.37 -13.49
N ALA A 172 14.78 -6.66 -12.40
CA ALA A 172 14.82 -5.20 -12.39
C ALA A 172 15.77 -4.64 -13.46
N SER A 173 16.95 -5.23 -13.61
CA SER A 173 17.95 -4.83 -14.61
C SER A 173 17.58 -5.17 -16.06
N ALA A 174 16.61 -6.06 -16.26
CA ALA A 174 16.08 -6.36 -17.59
C ALA A 174 14.95 -5.38 -17.97
N LEU A 175 14.32 -4.74 -16.99
CA LEU A 175 13.23 -3.79 -17.18
C LEU A 175 13.73 -2.34 -17.22
N ALA A 176 14.76 -2.02 -16.44
CA ALA A 176 15.22 -0.67 -16.25
C ALA A 176 16.70 -0.57 -15.86
N SER A 177 17.27 0.62 -16.03
CA SER A 177 18.53 1.03 -15.42
C SER A 177 18.40 2.41 -14.77
N ALA A 178 19.19 2.66 -13.72
CA ALA A 178 19.17 3.92 -12.98
C ALA A 178 20.59 4.45 -12.77
N THR A 179 20.80 5.73 -13.08
CA THR A 179 22.08 6.42 -12.88
C THR A 179 21.83 7.79 -12.26
N LEU A 180 22.55 8.12 -11.19
CA LEU A 180 22.50 9.44 -10.56
C LEU A 180 23.65 10.32 -11.06
N SER A 181 23.36 11.55 -11.46
CA SER A 181 24.34 12.60 -11.77
C SER A 181 23.93 13.90 -11.09
N GLY A 182 24.75 14.39 -10.15
CA GLY A 182 24.39 15.54 -9.33
C GLY A 182 23.05 15.28 -8.62
N ASP A 183 22.07 16.15 -8.83
CA ASP A 183 20.70 16.07 -8.27
C ASP A 183 19.66 15.50 -9.24
N MET A 184 20.10 14.78 -10.27
CA MET A 184 19.24 14.19 -11.30
C MET A 184 19.45 12.69 -11.39
N LEU A 185 18.38 11.92 -11.17
CA LEU A 185 18.33 10.49 -11.40
C LEU A 185 17.79 10.24 -12.81
N ALA A 186 18.63 9.67 -13.68
CA ALA A 186 18.21 9.18 -14.98
C ALA A 186 17.72 7.73 -14.84
N VAL A 187 16.48 7.45 -15.26
CA VAL A 187 15.89 6.11 -15.27
C VAL A 187 15.54 5.74 -16.71
N ALA A 188 16.21 4.74 -17.26
CA ALA A 188 15.90 4.20 -18.58
C ALA A 188 15.00 2.98 -18.43
N ILE A 189 13.85 2.98 -19.09
CA ILE A 189 12.91 1.85 -19.14
C ILE A 189 13.02 1.18 -20.51
N THR A 190 13.27 -0.13 -20.53
CA THR A 190 13.31 -0.91 -21.76
C THR A 190 11.89 -1.12 -22.28
N ARG A 191 11.56 -0.45 -23.39
CA ARG A 191 10.29 -0.57 -24.12
C ARG A 191 10.59 -0.66 -25.62
N PRO A 192 10.51 -1.87 -26.21
CA PRO A 192 10.72 -2.06 -27.63
C PRO A 192 9.82 -1.16 -28.47
N GLU A 193 10.38 -0.56 -29.51
CA GLU A 193 9.59 0.21 -30.46
C GLU A 193 8.61 -0.73 -31.19
N THR A 194 7.31 -0.55 -30.97
CA THR A 194 6.28 -1.23 -31.74
C THR A 194 5.84 -0.34 -32.89
N ASP A 195 5.73 -0.89 -34.10
CA ASP A 195 5.37 -0.20 -35.36
C ASP A 195 4.03 0.56 -35.37
N GLU A 196 3.22 0.48 -34.30
CA GLU A 196 2.02 1.29 -34.15
C GLU A 196 2.34 2.60 -33.43
N ALA A 197 2.41 3.66 -34.23
CA ALA A 197 2.40 5.04 -33.80
C ALA A 197 1.19 5.35 -32.91
N ASP A 198 1.29 5.17 -31.59
CA ASP A 198 0.36 5.78 -30.64
C ASP A 198 0.93 5.94 -29.22
N VAL A 199 2.18 6.41 -29.13
CA VAL A 199 2.65 7.08 -27.91
C VAL A 199 2.58 8.56 -28.21
N SER A 200 1.42 9.18 -27.98
CA SER A 200 1.50 10.53 -27.45
C SER A 200 2.35 10.42 -26.19
N ASP A 201 3.48 11.13 -26.13
CA ASP A 201 4.40 11.23 -24.96
C ASP A 201 3.72 11.70 -23.66
N HIS A 202 2.39 11.80 -23.64
CA HIS A 202 1.54 12.17 -22.51
C HIS A 202 0.90 10.97 -21.80
N ALA A 203 1.12 9.73 -22.26
CA ALA A 203 0.57 8.52 -21.64
C ALA A 203 1.57 7.76 -20.76
N ALA A 204 2.86 8.04 -20.87
CA ALA A 204 3.91 7.35 -20.13
C ALA A 204 4.24 8.11 -18.83
N ASP A 205 4.32 7.38 -17.72
CA ASP A 205 4.58 7.95 -16.41
C ASP A 205 5.57 7.07 -15.62
N LEU A 206 6.36 7.71 -14.75
CA LEU A 206 7.39 7.03 -13.95
C LEU A 206 7.36 7.44 -12.47
N PHE A 207 7.13 6.48 -11.60
CA PHE A 207 7.13 6.67 -10.16
C PHE A 207 8.37 6.03 -9.56
N VAL A 208 9.08 6.76 -8.71
CA VAL A 208 10.29 6.29 -8.04
C VAL A 208 10.05 6.35 -6.54
N ALA A 209 10.38 5.27 -5.84
CA ALA A 209 10.40 5.21 -4.39
C ALA A 209 11.83 4.90 -3.93
N GLY A 210 12.38 5.82 -3.12
CA GLY A 210 13.71 5.68 -2.54
C GLY A 210 13.69 4.99 -1.17
N PRO A 211 14.88 4.66 -0.64
CA PRO A 211 15.01 4.28 0.76
C PRO A 211 14.70 5.49 1.66
N ALA A 212 14.51 5.23 2.96
CA ALA A 212 14.15 6.28 3.91
C ALA A 212 15.08 7.51 3.83
N GLY A 213 14.46 8.70 3.75
CA GLY A 213 15.18 9.98 3.64
C GLY A 213 15.54 10.39 2.20
N TRP A 214 15.24 9.57 1.20
CA TRP A 214 15.31 9.95 -0.21
C TRP A 214 13.92 10.28 -0.74
N TYR A 215 13.80 11.44 -1.39
CA TYR A 215 12.56 11.87 -2.05
C TYR A 215 12.87 12.40 -3.44
N PHE A 216 12.02 12.02 -4.40
CA PHE A 216 12.16 12.36 -5.81
C PHE A 216 11.00 13.24 -6.26
N ASP A 217 11.28 14.19 -7.17
CA ASP A 217 10.22 14.97 -7.81
C ASP A 217 9.62 14.19 -8.99
N GLU A 218 8.57 14.76 -9.58
CA GLU A 218 7.98 14.29 -10.82
C GLU A 218 9.05 14.23 -11.95
N PRO A 219 9.09 13.13 -12.71
CA PRO A 219 10.00 13.04 -13.85
C PRO A 219 9.64 14.08 -14.92
N GLY A 220 10.65 14.56 -15.64
CA GLY A 220 10.42 15.23 -16.92
C GLY A 220 9.84 14.25 -17.96
N ALA A 221 9.29 14.81 -19.07
CA ALA A 221 8.86 14.00 -20.20
C ALA A 221 10.01 13.08 -20.67
N PRO A 222 9.75 11.80 -20.96
CA PRO A 222 10.80 10.87 -21.33
C PRO A 222 11.41 11.21 -22.68
N ALA A 223 12.70 10.97 -22.83
CA ALA A 223 13.37 10.99 -24.13
C ALA A 223 13.48 9.56 -24.67
N ARG A 224 13.08 9.34 -25.94
CA ARG A 224 13.26 8.05 -26.62
C ARG A 224 14.70 7.89 -27.11
N HIS A 225 15.31 6.75 -26.80
CA HIS A 225 16.62 6.33 -27.31
C HIS A 225 16.57 4.86 -27.76
N GLY A 226 16.21 4.62 -29.03
CA GLY A 226 15.98 3.24 -29.51
C GLY A 226 14.85 2.58 -28.73
N ASP A 227 15.12 1.41 -28.14
CA ASP A 227 14.17 0.65 -27.31
C ASP A 227 14.10 1.13 -25.84
N GLU A 228 14.60 2.33 -25.55
CA GLU A 228 14.57 2.90 -24.20
C GLU A 228 13.77 4.20 -24.13
N LEU A 229 13.03 4.35 -23.04
CA LEU A 229 12.46 5.62 -22.58
C LEU A 229 13.22 6.10 -21.36
N VAL A 230 13.92 7.23 -21.50
CA VAL A 230 14.77 7.79 -20.44
C VAL A 230 14.05 8.95 -19.77
N PHE A 231 13.75 8.77 -18.48
CA PHE A 231 13.18 9.79 -17.62
C PHE A 231 14.28 10.48 -16.81
N GLN A 232 14.12 11.79 -16.61
CA GLN A 232 14.97 12.59 -15.74
C GLN A 232 14.19 12.96 -14.49
N VAL A 233 14.61 12.43 -13.34
CA VAL A 233 13.91 12.53 -12.06
C VAL A 233 14.73 13.38 -11.10
N PRO A 234 14.30 14.61 -10.76
CA PRO A 234 15.00 15.45 -9.78
C PRO A 234 14.99 14.81 -8.39
N VAL A 235 16.11 14.93 -7.66
CA VAL A 235 16.17 14.56 -6.25
C VAL A 235 15.82 15.77 -5.40
N LEU A 236 14.73 15.69 -4.63
CA LEU A 236 14.26 16.77 -3.77
C LEU A 236 14.95 16.77 -2.40
N GLU A 237 15.16 15.58 -1.84
CA GLU A 237 15.74 15.42 -0.53
C GLU A 237 16.59 14.15 -0.45
N ARG A 238 17.64 14.23 0.38
CA ARG A 238 18.60 13.17 0.66
C ARG A 238 18.87 13.10 2.16
N PRO A 239 19.30 11.94 2.68
CA PRO A 239 19.83 11.84 4.04
C PRO A 239 20.99 12.83 4.25
N ARG A 240 21.05 13.44 5.44
CA ARG A 240 22.09 14.44 5.74
C ARG A 240 23.49 13.81 5.63
N GLY A 241 24.38 14.48 4.91
CA GLY A 241 25.77 14.04 4.73
C GLY A 241 25.95 13.01 3.61
N GLU A 242 24.86 12.59 2.96
CA GLU A 242 24.92 11.69 1.82
C GLU A 242 25.32 12.45 0.55
N THR A 243 26.32 11.91 -0.16
CA THR A 243 26.83 12.48 -1.41
C THR A 243 26.78 11.49 -2.57
N GLY A 244 26.56 10.20 -2.27
CA GLY A 244 26.40 9.15 -3.27
C GLY A 244 24.94 8.91 -3.65
N PRO A 245 24.69 8.01 -4.62
CA PRO A 245 23.33 7.58 -4.93
C PRO A 245 22.73 6.72 -3.82
N PRO A 246 21.39 6.62 -3.73
CA PRO A 246 20.79 5.56 -2.94
C PRO A 246 21.22 4.22 -3.55
N GLU A 247 21.53 3.21 -2.73
CA GLU A 247 22.00 1.92 -3.27
C GLU A 247 20.99 1.29 -4.24
N ARG A 248 19.69 1.42 -3.91
CA ARG A 248 18.58 0.88 -4.69
C ARG A 248 17.37 1.81 -4.65
N VAL A 249 16.56 1.76 -5.69
CA VAL A 249 15.23 2.39 -5.78
C VAL A 249 14.20 1.40 -6.30
N ASP A 250 12.94 1.57 -5.90
CA ASP A 250 11.80 0.89 -6.52
C ASP A 250 11.23 1.80 -7.60
N VAL A 251 10.94 1.24 -8.78
CA VAL A 251 10.41 1.98 -9.92
C VAL A 251 9.11 1.35 -10.41
N VAL A 252 8.09 2.17 -10.62
CA VAL A 252 6.85 1.79 -11.30
C VAL A 252 6.71 2.63 -12.56
N PHE A 253 6.65 1.99 -13.71
CA PHE A 253 6.39 2.62 -15.00
C PHE A 253 4.97 2.30 -15.45
N THR A 254 4.25 3.28 -15.99
CA THR A 254 2.91 3.09 -16.55
C THR A 254 2.84 3.65 -17.96
N ASP A 255 2.14 2.95 -18.85
CA ASP A 255 1.77 3.43 -20.18
C ASP A 255 0.39 2.88 -20.59
N ASN A 256 -0.01 3.12 -21.84
CA ASN A 256 -1.26 2.59 -22.38
C ASN A 256 -1.33 1.06 -22.41
N ALA A 257 -0.19 0.36 -22.40
CA ALA A 257 -0.13 -1.10 -22.42
C ALA A 257 -0.24 -1.71 -21.02
N GLY A 258 0.02 -0.94 -19.96
CA GLY A 258 -0.13 -1.36 -18.58
C GLY A 258 0.95 -0.78 -17.66
N ALA A 259 1.24 -1.51 -16.58
CA ALA A 259 2.23 -1.11 -15.58
C ALA A 259 3.34 -2.15 -15.44
N LEU A 260 4.57 -1.69 -15.23
CA LEU A 260 5.75 -2.49 -14.91
C LEU A 260 6.31 -2.04 -13.57
N GLU A 261 6.85 -2.97 -12.79
CA GLU A 261 7.59 -2.64 -11.56
C GLU A 261 8.98 -3.30 -11.57
N ALA A 262 9.99 -2.48 -11.34
CA ALA A 262 11.36 -2.89 -11.07
C ALA A 262 11.69 -2.58 -9.61
N LYS A 263 11.61 -3.60 -8.74
CA LYS A 263 11.98 -3.47 -7.32
C LYS A 263 13.47 -3.60 -7.11
N GLY A 264 14.01 -2.79 -6.21
CA GLY A 264 15.40 -2.82 -5.81
C GLY A 264 16.36 -2.55 -6.96
N LEU A 265 16.00 -1.70 -7.92
CA LEU A 265 16.86 -1.31 -9.03
C LEU A 265 18.13 -0.64 -8.49
N ALA A 266 19.29 -1.21 -8.78
CA ALA A 266 20.57 -0.64 -8.34
C ALA A 266 20.83 0.69 -9.04
N VAL A 267 21.30 1.70 -8.30
CA VAL A 267 21.61 3.02 -8.86
C VAL A 267 23.11 3.20 -9.00
N ALA A 268 23.57 3.40 -10.22
CA ALA A 268 24.96 3.73 -10.51
C ALA A 268 25.24 5.23 -10.31
N LEU A 269 26.47 5.58 -9.96
CA LEU A 269 26.94 6.96 -10.01
C LEU A 269 27.46 7.26 -11.43
N SER A 270 26.96 8.32 -12.05
CA SER A 270 27.53 8.84 -13.30
C SER A 270 28.89 9.47 -13.00
N GLN A 271 29.90 9.17 -13.82
CA GLN A 271 31.23 9.78 -13.71
C GLN A 271 31.26 11.20 -14.28
#